data_AF-A0A8H4Y2V1-F1
#
_entry.id   AF-A0A8H4Y2V1-F1
#
_cell.length_a   1.000
_cell.length_b   1.000
_cell.length_c   1.000
_cell.angle_alpha   90.00
_cell.angle_beta   90.00
_cell.angle_gamma   90.00
#
_symmetry.space_group_name_H-M   'P 1'
#
loop_
_entity.id
_entity.type
_entity.pdbx_description
1 polymer ?
#
loop_
_entity_poly.entity_id
_entity_poly.type
_entity_poly.pdbx_seq_one_letter_code
_entity_poly.pdbx_strand_id
1 'polypeptide(L)'
;MAKTTADDLERLWTDLTNESFDGEQPKKFHEYTAGSISVFDCDANCTLVTFVQDGKVLLTKKGPGHLPNVPNDINIFARNGITKGS
;
A
#
# COMPACT_ATOMS: atom_id res chain seq x y z
N MET A 1 0.03 12.84 -17.28
CA MET A 1 -0.59 12.31 -16.05
C MET A 1 0.41 12.52 -14.94
N ALA A 2 0.01 13.10 -13.81
CA ALA A 2 0.91 13.20 -12.66
C ALA A 2 1.14 11.79 -12.11
N LYS A 3 2.38 11.44 -11.81
CA LYS A 3 2.72 10.18 -11.16
C LYS A 3 2.47 10.32 -9.67
N THR A 4 1.86 9.31 -9.06
CA THR A 4 1.71 9.24 -7.60
C THR A 4 3.07 9.28 -6.92
N THR A 5 3.21 10.12 -5.91
CA THR A 5 4.42 10.24 -5.09
C THR A 5 4.27 9.55 -3.73
N ALA A 6 5.37 9.37 -3.01
CA ALA A 6 5.33 8.88 -1.64
C ALA A 6 4.51 9.81 -0.73
N ASP A 7 4.64 11.14 -0.88
CA ASP A 7 3.85 12.13 -0.14
C ASP A 7 2.34 12.00 -0.39
N ASP A 8 1.93 11.71 -1.63
CA ASP A 8 0.52 11.47 -1.94
C ASP A 8 0.01 10.23 -1.19
N LEU A 9 0.82 9.18 -1.16
CA LEU A 9 0.50 7.95 -0.44
C LEU A 9 0.46 8.16 1.07
N GLU A 10 1.39 8.93 1.63
CA GLU A 10 1.36 9.28 3.06
C GLU A 10 0.12 10.08 3.44
N ARG A 11 -0.37 10.95 2.56
CA ARG A 11 -1.60 11.72 2.79
C ARG A 11 -2.87 10.89 2.70
N LEU A 12 -2.88 9.91 1.80
CA LEU A 12 -4.03 9.02 1.62
C LEU A 12 -4.05 7.91 2.67
N TRP A 13 -2.88 7.38 3.03
CA TRP A 13 -2.74 6.29 3.98
C TRP A 13 -3.17 6.71 5.38
N THR A 14 -4.21 6.07 5.88
CA THR A 14 -4.72 6.28 7.24
C THR A 14 -4.44 5.05 8.07
N ASP A 15 -3.53 5.15 9.04
CA ASP A 15 -3.25 4.07 9.99
C ASP A 15 -3.24 4.52 11.45
N LEU A 16 -3.13 3.54 12.34
CA LEU A 16 -3.13 3.73 13.80
C LEU A 16 -1.75 4.02 14.39
N THR A 17 -0.66 3.73 13.66
CA THR A 17 0.71 3.68 14.18
C THR A 17 1.71 4.61 13.47
N ASN A 18 1.43 5.09 12.25
CA ASN A 18 2.29 5.94 11.42
C ASN A 18 3.73 5.43 11.26
N GLU A 19 3.95 4.11 11.38
CA GLU A 19 5.27 3.50 11.24
C GLU A 19 5.58 3.23 9.76
N SER A 20 6.60 3.91 9.23
CA SER A 20 7.19 3.66 7.91
C SER A 20 8.43 2.77 8.05
N PHE A 21 8.65 1.84 7.11
CA PHE A 21 9.84 0.99 7.10
C PHE A 21 10.70 1.25 5.87
N ASP A 22 11.97 1.60 6.11
CA ASP A 22 13.00 1.64 5.08
C ASP A 22 13.70 0.27 4.99
N GLY A 23 13.47 -0.46 3.90
CA GLY A 23 14.39 -1.53 3.49
C GLY A 23 13.91 -2.99 3.57
N GLU A 24 12.63 -3.28 3.82
CA GLU A 24 12.14 -4.66 3.66
C GLU A 24 11.81 -4.97 2.18
N GLN A 25 12.47 -5.98 1.61
CA GLN A 25 12.17 -6.45 0.27
C GLN A 25 10.71 -6.97 0.23
N PRO A 26 9.92 -6.59 -0.79
CA PRO A 26 8.52 -7.00 -0.89
C PRO A 26 8.43 -8.53 -1.05
N LYS A 27 8.11 -9.23 0.04
CA LYS A 27 7.67 -10.62 -0.03
C LYS A 27 6.22 -10.62 -0.51
N LYS A 28 6.01 -10.96 -1.78
CA LYS A 28 4.69 -11.03 -2.42
C LYS A 28 3.80 -12.06 -1.71
N PHE A 29 2.85 -11.61 -0.89
CA PHE A 29 1.76 -12.47 -0.39
C PHE A 29 0.46 -12.17 -1.14
N HIS A 30 0.09 -10.89 -1.24
CA HIS A 30 -1.06 -10.45 -2.03
C HIS A 30 -0.70 -9.19 -2.84
N GLU A 31 -0.99 -9.22 -4.14
CA GLU A 31 -0.71 -8.13 -5.09
C GLU A 31 -2.03 -7.58 -5.64
N TYR A 32 -2.25 -6.28 -5.48
CA TYR A 32 -3.30 -5.53 -6.15
C TYR A 32 -2.66 -4.69 -7.25
N THR A 33 -3.04 -4.95 -8.49
CA THR A 33 -2.51 -4.23 -9.64
C THR A 33 -3.10 -2.83 -9.73
N ALA A 34 -2.33 -1.91 -10.32
CA ALA A 34 -2.75 -0.54 -10.54
C ALA A 34 -4.09 -0.46 -11.27
N GLY A 35 -5.02 0.29 -10.67
CA GLY A 35 -6.38 0.46 -11.17
C GLY A 35 -7.29 -0.76 -11.06
N SER A 36 -6.88 -1.83 -10.37
CA SER A 36 -7.76 -2.97 -10.07
C SER A 36 -8.74 -2.71 -8.93
N ILE A 37 -8.41 -1.77 -8.06
CA ILE A 37 -9.17 -1.43 -6.85
C ILE A 37 -9.16 0.09 -6.67
N SER A 38 -10.22 0.60 -6.08
CA SER A 38 -10.39 2.02 -5.73
C SER A 38 -10.17 2.29 -4.24
N VAL A 39 -10.31 1.26 -3.41
CA VAL A 39 -10.08 1.29 -1.97
C VAL A 39 -9.27 0.07 -1.57
N PHE A 40 -8.30 0.25 -0.67
CA PHE A 40 -7.51 -0.82 -0.09
C PHE A 40 -7.62 -0.79 1.44
N ASP A 41 -7.94 -1.92 2.03
CA ASP A 41 -8.03 -2.13 3.47
C ASP A 41 -7.11 -3.27 3.89
N CYS A 42 -6.37 -3.07 4.97
CA CYS A 42 -5.63 -4.14 5.62
C CYS A 42 -5.93 -4.23 7.13
N ASP A 43 -6.16 -5.46 7.60
CA ASP A 43 -6.51 -5.72 8.99
C ASP A 43 -5.29 -5.66 9.92
N ALA A 44 -5.52 -5.84 11.24
CA ALA A 44 -4.45 -5.79 12.24
C ALA A 44 -3.41 -6.92 12.11
N ASN A 45 -3.72 -7.96 11.33
CA ASN A 45 -2.79 -9.04 11.02
C ASN A 45 -1.91 -8.71 9.80
N CYS A 46 -2.27 -7.68 9.03
CA CYS A 46 -1.42 -7.17 7.97
C CYS A 46 -0.19 -6.53 8.58
N THR A 47 0.97 -7.08 8.26
CA THR A 47 2.22 -6.65 8.88
C THR A 47 2.82 -5.49 8.11
N LEU A 48 2.83 -5.58 6.77
CA LEU A 48 3.45 -4.59 5.89
C LEU A 48 2.65 -4.39 4.61
N VAL A 49 2.63 -3.16 4.13
CA VAL A 49 2.04 -2.75 2.86
C VAL A 49 3.06 -1.95 2.08
N THR A 50 3.43 -2.43 0.90
CA THR A 50 4.42 -1.81 0.02
C THR A 50 3.74 -1.30 -1.24
N PHE A 51 3.96 -0.02 -1.54
CA PHE A 51 3.47 0.66 -2.72
C PHE A 51 4.56 0.71 -3.78
N VAL A 52 4.25 0.28 -4.99
CA VAL A 52 5.21 0.18 -6.09
C VAL A 52 4.65 0.87 -7.33
N GLN A 53 5.47 1.70 -7.97
CA GLN A 53 5.15 2.34 -9.24
C GLN A 53 6.29 2.06 -10.22
N ASP A 54 5.97 1.64 -11.45
CA ASP A 54 6.97 1.33 -12.49
C ASP A 54 8.09 0.38 -12.02
N GLY A 55 7.77 -0.57 -11.12
CA GLY A 55 8.73 -1.53 -10.56
C GLY A 55 9.64 -0.99 -9.45
N LYS A 56 9.43 0.26 -9.01
CA LYS A 56 10.16 0.88 -7.88
C LYS A 56 9.26 0.99 -6.66
N VAL A 57 9.80 0.63 -5.50
CA VAL A 57 9.12 0.86 -4.21
C VAL A 57 9.07 2.37 -3.96
N LEU A 58 7.86 2.91 -3.81
CA LEU A 58 7.62 4.29 -3.42
C LEU A 58 7.62 4.44 -1.90
N LEU A 59 6.92 3.53 -1.21
CA LEU A 59 6.68 3.63 0.22
C LEU A 59 6.36 2.25 0.79
N THR A 60 6.79 1.97 2.02
CA THR A 60 6.35 0.80 2.78
C THR A 60 5.82 1.25 4.14
N LYS A 61 4.61 0.82 4.48
CA LYS A 61 3.91 1.14 5.73
C LYS A 61 3.62 -0.12 6.53
N LYS A 62 3.56 0.01 7.85
CA LYS A 62 2.99 -1.03 8.71
C LYS A 62 1.48 -1.10 8.54
N GLY A 63 0.92 -2.31 8.56
CA GLY A 63 -0.51 -2.47 8.81
C GLY A 63 -0.82 -2.47 10.32
N PRO A 64 -2.11 -2.39 10.74
CA PRO A 64 -3.30 -2.17 9.92
C PRO A 64 -3.35 -0.79 9.31
N GLY A 65 -4.07 -0.63 8.19
CA GLY A 65 -4.27 0.68 7.58
C GLY A 65 -5.28 0.64 6.45
N HIS A 66 -5.72 1.84 6.09
CA HIS A 66 -6.74 2.09 5.07
C HIS A 66 -6.21 3.08 4.05
N LEU A 67 -6.41 2.78 2.76
CA LEU A 67 -6.06 3.66 1.65
C LEU A 67 -7.30 3.90 0.79
N PRO A 68 -8.01 5.02 0.98
CA PRO A 68 -9.08 5.44 0.11
C PRO A 68 -8.51 6.06 -1.17
N ASN A 69 -9.25 5.95 -2.28
CA ASN A 69 -8.89 6.51 -3.58
C ASN A 69 -7.51 6.04 -4.07
N VAL A 70 -7.31 4.72 -4.08
CA VAL A 70 -6.07 4.10 -4.56
C VAL A 70 -5.75 4.63 -5.97
N PRO A 71 -4.55 5.21 -6.15
CA PRO A 71 -4.14 5.69 -7.46
C PRO A 71 -4.07 4.56 -8.50
N ASN A 72 -4.52 4.86 -9.72
CA ASN A 72 -4.60 3.87 -10.80
C ASN A 72 -3.23 3.55 -11.45
N ASP A 73 -2.14 4.10 -10.92
CA ASP A 73 -0.78 3.96 -11.43
C ASP A 73 0.17 3.24 -10.45
N ILE A 74 -0.34 2.74 -9.31
CA ILE A 74 0.45 2.04 -8.30
C ILE A 74 -0.03 0.60 -8.06
N ASN A 75 0.91 -0.31 -7.84
CA ASN A 75 0.63 -1.64 -7.33
C ASN A 75 0.77 -1.64 -5.80
N ILE A 76 -0.09 -2.39 -5.12
CA ILE A 76 -0.04 -2.57 -3.67
C ILE A 76 0.33 -4.02 -3.36
N PHE A 77 1.36 -4.19 -2.54
CA PHE A 77 1.79 -5.48 -2.03
C PHE A 77 1.53 -5.53 -0.54
N ALA A 78 0.62 -6.41 -0.12
CA ALA A 78 0.35 -6.62 1.29
C ALA A 78 0.98 -7.92 1.77
N ARG A 79 1.50 -7.89 3.01
CA ARG A 79 2.14 -9.03 3.67
C ARG A 79 1.34 -9.45 4.90
N ASN A 80 0.91 -10.72 4.87
CA ASN A 80 0.04 -11.34 5.87
C ASN A 80 -1.31 -10.64 6.04
N GLY A 81 -2.16 -11.29 6.84
CA GLY A 81 -3.45 -10.77 7.25
C GLY A 81 -4.54 -10.88 6.19
N ILE A 82 -5.65 -10.22 6.49
CA ILE A 82 -6.81 -10.13 5.61
C ILE A 82 -6.75 -8.76 4.93
N THR A 83 -6.79 -8.79 3.61
CA THR A 83 -6.82 -7.60 2.77
C THR A 83 -8.11 -7.57 1.99
N LYS A 84 -8.68 -6.38 1.82
CA LYS A 84 -9.86 -6.15 0.99
C LYS A 84 -9.54 -5.05 -0.01
N GLY A 85 -9.92 -5.28 -1.25
CA GLY A 85 -9.87 -4.29 -2.31
C GLY A 85 -11.20 -4.25 -3.03
N SER A 86 -11.75 -3.05 -3.23
CA SER A 86 -13.04 -2.82 -3.91
C SER A 86 -12.94 -1.75 -4.98
#